data_AF-A0A2H6F7Q0-F1
#
_entry.id   AF-A0A2H6F7Q0-F1
#
_cell.length_a   1.000
_cell.length_b   1.000
_cell.length_c   1.000
_cell.angle_alpha   90.00
_cell.angle_beta   90.00
_cell.angle_gamma   90.00
#
_symmetry.space_group_name_H-M   'P 1'
#
loop_
_entity.id
_entity.type
_entity.pdbx_description
1 polymer ?
#
loop_
_entity_poly.entity_id
_entity_poly.type
_entity_poly.pdbx_seq_one_letter_code
_entity_poly.pdbx_strand_id
1 'polypeptide(L)'
;MLPLKKEIIRLLETGDYDGLAKLSSTNKKISSILISLSYDKKSRTSWRAIEAIGLISKEIAKSDPETVRNIAGRLLWMIRDESGGIGWSSPEILGEIVRNNPGLCADIAPVIVSFHEEKMLTAGVLRAIGRIGRINDETAGYAIPVILPYLDTSEHALRGYAAYALGETGATGAAANLKALMNENNHIDFYEDGELKRKTVGELAEEALKKLGNT
;
A
#
# COMPACT_ATOMS: atom_id res chain seq x y z
N MET A 1 27.06 -1.86 -9.31
CA MET A 1 26.06 -1.90 -8.22
C MET A 1 26.78 -2.03 -6.87
N LEU A 2 26.53 -1.11 -5.92
CA LEU A 2 27.18 -1.09 -4.60
C LEU A 2 26.91 -2.39 -3.80
N PRO A 3 27.83 -2.88 -2.94
CA PRO A 3 27.68 -4.13 -2.20
C PRO A 3 26.37 -4.22 -1.40
N LEU A 4 25.98 -3.14 -0.73
CA LEU A 4 24.75 -3.07 0.05
C LEU A 4 23.48 -3.23 -0.80
N LYS A 5 23.44 -2.61 -1.99
CA LYS A 5 22.29 -2.71 -2.89
C LYS A 5 22.13 -4.14 -3.42
N LYS A 6 23.24 -4.83 -3.71
CA LYS A 6 23.22 -6.25 -4.11
C LYS A 6 22.62 -7.13 -3.02
N GLU A 7 23.04 -6.92 -1.78
CA GLU A 7 22.54 -7.69 -0.65
C GLU A 7 21.06 -7.44 -0.39
N ILE A 8 20.60 -6.19 -0.46
CA ILE A 8 19.17 -5.85 -0.33
C ILE A 8 18.35 -6.55 -1.42
N ILE A 9 18.81 -6.53 -2.68
CA ILE A 9 18.11 -7.23 -3.78
C ILE A 9 18.04 -8.74 -3.51
N ARG A 10 19.15 -9.35 -3.08
CA ARG A 10 19.18 -10.79 -2.74
C ARG A 10 18.16 -11.12 -1.65
N LEU A 11 18.12 -10.35 -0.58
CA LEU A 11 17.16 -10.53 0.53
C LEU A 11 15.71 -10.37 0.06
N LEU A 12 15.44 -9.37 -0.80
CA LEU A 12 14.12 -9.19 -1.40
C LEU A 12 13.73 -10.37 -2.29
N GLU A 13 14.64 -10.92 -3.09
CA GLU A 13 14.40 -12.07 -3.97
C GLU A 13 14.12 -13.35 -3.18
N THR A 14 14.78 -13.54 -2.03
CA THR A 14 14.53 -14.68 -1.14
C THR A 14 13.38 -14.46 -0.17
N GLY A 15 12.81 -13.25 -0.09
CA GLY A 15 11.74 -12.92 0.87
C GLY A 15 12.22 -12.86 2.32
N ASP A 16 13.52 -12.62 2.55
CA ASP A 16 14.12 -12.57 3.89
C ASP A 16 13.92 -11.20 4.54
N TYR A 17 12.70 -10.97 5.02
CA TYR A 17 12.33 -9.72 5.69
C TYR A 17 13.01 -9.54 7.05
N ASP A 18 13.32 -10.64 7.76
CA ASP A 18 14.06 -10.58 9.02
C ASP A 18 15.51 -10.10 8.81
N GLY A 19 16.15 -10.56 7.73
CA GLY A 19 17.45 -10.07 7.29
C GLY A 19 17.43 -8.58 6.97
N LEU A 20 16.39 -8.10 6.27
CA LEU A 20 16.21 -6.68 5.98
C LEU A 20 15.99 -5.84 7.24
N ALA A 21 15.19 -6.33 8.20
CA ALA A 21 14.97 -5.67 9.47
C ALA A 21 16.28 -5.55 10.28
N LYS A 22 17.06 -6.64 10.39
CA LYS A 22 18.39 -6.61 11.03
C LYS A 22 19.32 -5.61 10.35
N LEU A 23 19.35 -5.58 9.02
CA LEU A 23 20.19 -4.65 8.26
C LEU A 23 19.79 -3.18 8.50
N SER A 24 18.51 -2.91 8.75
CA SER A 24 18.02 -1.54 9.01
C SER A 24 18.55 -0.93 10.31
N SER A 25 18.84 -1.75 11.32
CA SER A 25 19.42 -1.30 12.59
C SER A 25 20.87 -0.78 12.44
N THR A 26 21.60 -1.25 11.42
CA THR A 26 23.02 -0.93 11.22
C THR A 26 23.27 -0.04 10.00
N ASN A 27 22.28 0.10 9.11
CA ASN A 27 22.47 0.80 7.84
C ASN A 27 21.36 1.82 7.52
N LYS A 28 21.62 3.09 7.85
CA LYS A 28 20.71 4.22 7.58
C LYS A 28 20.35 4.42 6.10
N LYS A 29 21.12 3.85 5.16
CA LYS A 29 20.86 3.99 3.72
C LYS A 29 19.82 2.98 3.19
N ILE A 30 19.47 1.94 3.96
CA ILE A 30 18.56 0.88 3.50
C ILE A 30 17.25 1.44 2.96
N SER A 31 16.63 2.41 3.67
CA SER A 31 15.34 2.98 3.30
C SER A 31 15.43 3.70 1.95
N SER A 32 16.48 4.48 1.71
CA SER A 32 16.69 5.15 0.42
C SER A 32 16.90 4.16 -0.73
N ILE A 33 17.57 3.03 -0.47
CA ILE A 33 17.79 1.98 -1.48
C ILE A 33 16.47 1.26 -1.78
N LEU A 34 15.70 0.87 -0.77
CA LEU A 34 14.40 0.22 -0.94
C LEU A 34 13.43 1.15 -1.69
N ILE A 35 13.37 2.44 -1.35
CA ILE A 35 12.57 3.42 -2.09
C ILE A 35 13.00 3.45 -3.56
N SER A 36 14.31 3.47 -3.85
CA SER A 36 14.80 3.44 -5.23
C SER A 36 14.48 2.15 -6.00
N LEU A 37 14.21 1.05 -5.29
CA LEU A 37 13.86 -0.25 -5.86
C LEU A 37 12.34 -0.40 -6.06
N SER A 38 11.52 0.53 -5.57
CA SER A 38 10.06 0.42 -5.54
C SER A 38 9.34 0.90 -6.81
N TYR A 39 10.07 1.42 -7.81
CA TYR A 39 9.44 2.15 -8.93
C TYR A 39 8.79 1.27 -9.99
N ASP A 40 9.29 0.06 -10.23
CA ASP A 40 8.73 -0.82 -11.27
C ASP A 40 7.54 -1.63 -10.72
N LYS A 41 6.32 -1.12 -10.91
CA LYS A 41 5.10 -1.78 -10.44
C LYS A 41 4.81 -3.15 -11.08
N LYS A 42 5.53 -3.53 -12.14
CA LYS A 42 5.45 -4.88 -12.74
C LYS A 42 6.43 -5.87 -12.09
N SER A 43 7.36 -5.37 -11.28
CA SER A 43 8.38 -6.17 -10.62
C SER A 43 7.92 -6.64 -9.25
N ARG A 44 7.97 -7.96 -9.05
CA ARG A 44 7.77 -8.56 -7.72
C ARG A 44 8.74 -7.99 -6.69
N THR A 45 10.00 -7.77 -7.08
CA THR A 45 11.03 -7.21 -6.20
C THR A 45 10.68 -5.79 -5.76
N SER A 46 10.06 -4.98 -6.63
CA SER A 46 9.62 -3.63 -6.27
C SER A 46 8.48 -3.65 -5.25
N TRP A 47 7.53 -4.58 -5.37
CA TRP A 47 6.49 -4.75 -4.37
C TRP A 47 7.00 -5.28 -3.04
N ARG A 48 7.93 -6.24 -3.07
CA ARG A 48 8.63 -6.69 -1.86
C ARG A 48 9.43 -5.55 -1.22
N ALA A 49 10.00 -4.63 -2.01
CA ALA A 49 10.67 -3.45 -1.47
C ALA A 49 9.68 -2.50 -0.77
N ILE A 50 8.49 -2.29 -1.34
CA ILE A 50 7.40 -1.51 -0.71
C ILE A 50 7.00 -2.13 0.63
N GLU A 51 6.72 -3.44 0.67
CA GLU A 51 6.39 -4.16 1.89
C GLU A 51 7.52 -4.12 2.92
N ALA A 52 8.77 -4.34 2.47
CA ALA A 52 9.94 -4.29 3.33
C ALA A 52 10.09 -2.93 4.02
N ILE A 53 9.79 -1.81 3.34
CA ILE A 53 9.87 -0.47 3.96
C ILE A 53 8.94 -0.38 5.19
N GLY A 54 7.73 -0.91 5.10
CA GLY A 54 6.81 -1.00 6.24
C GLY A 54 7.39 -1.81 7.39
N LEU A 55 7.90 -3.01 7.10
CA LEU A 55 8.47 -3.90 8.11
C LEU A 55 9.72 -3.32 8.79
N ILE A 56 10.66 -2.75 8.03
CA ILE A 56 11.84 -2.12 8.63
C ILE A 56 11.49 -0.84 9.38
N SER A 57 10.46 -0.11 8.96
CA SER A 57 10.04 1.10 9.68
C SER A 57 9.56 0.76 11.10
N LYS A 58 8.88 -0.37 11.28
CA LYS A 58 8.51 -0.89 12.60
C LYS A 58 9.72 -1.20 13.47
N GLU A 59 10.77 -1.77 12.87
CA GLU A 59 12.01 -2.06 13.60
C GLU A 59 12.74 -0.77 14.00
N ILE A 60 12.88 0.17 13.07
CA ILE A 60 13.51 1.48 13.31
C ILE A 60 12.77 2.26 14.40
N ALA A 61 11.43 2.25 14.39
CA ALA A 61 10.60 2.98 15.35
C ALA A 61 10.84 2.58 16.81
N LYS A 62 11.35 1.37 17.07
CA LYS A 62 11.66 0.91 18.44
C LYS A 62 12.77 1.73 19.10
N SER A 63 13.71 2.25 18.32
CA SER A 63 14.86 3.03 18.82
C SER A 63 14.89 4.47 18.32
N ASP A 64 14.31 4.74 17.15
CA ASP A 64 14.36 6.04 16.47
C ASP A 64 13.05 6.32 15.69
N PRO A 65 11.94 6.63 16.40
CA PRO A 65 10.66 6.96 15.77
C PRO A 65 10.72 8.22 14.90
N GLU A 66 11.62 9.16 15.20
CA GLU A 66 11.79 10.39 14.41
C GLU A 66 12.26 10.07 12.99
N THR A 67 13.17 9.12 12.82
CA THR A 67 13.59 8.65 11.49
C THR A 67 12.40 8.14 10.66
N VAL A 68 11.45 7.44 11.27
CA VAL A 68 10.24 6.96 10.56
C VAL A 68 9.35 8.12 10.13
N ARG A 69 9.13 9.10 11.00
CA ARG A 69 8.38 10.33 10.66
C ARG A 69 9.07 11.12 9.54
N ASN A 70 10.40 11.21 9.57
CA ASN A 70 11.18 11.89 8.53
C ASN A 70 11.07 11.18 7.17
N ILE A 71 11.09 9.84 7.15
CA ILE A 71 10.85 9.07 5.92
C ILE A 71 9.45 9.33 5.38
N ALA A 72 8.43 9.27 6.24
CA ALA A 72 7.05 9.51 5.84
C ALA A 72 6.83 10.95 5.34
N GLY A 73 7.37 11.95 6.04
CA GLY A 73 7.30 13.36 5.63
C GLY A 73 7.97 13.61 4.28
N ARG A 74 9.12 12.96 4.02
CA ARG A 74 9.78 13.02 2.71
C ARG A 74 8.92 12.43 1.59
N LEU A 75 8.27 11.29 1.82
CA LEU A 75 7.38 10.66 0.84
C LEU A 75 6.15 11.55 0.56
N LEU A 76 5.57 12.17 1.58
CA LEU A 76 4.48 13.15 1.41
C LEU A 76 4.92 14.37 0.59
N TRP A 77 6.14 14.85 0.80
CA TRP A 77 6.70 15.93 0.01
C TRP A 77 6.91 15.51 -1.46
N MET A 78 7.43 14.30 -1.69
CA MET A 78 7.63 13.74 -3.04
C MET A 78 6.33 13.57 -3.82
N ILE A 79 5.20 13.32 -3.15
CA ILE A 79 3.87 13.26 -3.80
C ILE A 79 3.47 14.62 -4.37
N ARG A 80 3.85 15.71 -3.69
CA ARG A 80 3.47 17.08 -4.08
C ARG A 80 4.44 17.72 -5.07
N ASP A 81 5.61 17.13 -5.25
CA ASP A 81 6.63 17.65 -6.16
C ASP A 81 6.25 17.32 -7.62
N GLU A 82 5.83 18.35 -8.37
CA GLU A 82 5.39 18.28 -9.77
C GLU A 82 6.52 17.89 -10.76
N SER A 83 7.73 17.64 -10.26
CA SER A 83 8.93 17.28 -11.05
C SER A 83 8.84 15.91 -11.77
N GLY A 84 7.72 15.19 -11.63
CA GLY A 84 7.24 14.22 -12.62
C GLY A 84 7.92 12.85 -12.66
N GLY A 85 8.86 12.53 -11.76
CA GLY A 85 9.69 11.33 -11.93
C GLY A 85 9.68 10.25 -10.83
N ILE A 86 9.37 10.57 -9.57
CA ILE A 86 9.89 9.75 -8.45
C ILE A 86 8.83 9.39 -7.39
N GLY A 87 7.64 10.00 -7.42
CA GLY A 87 6.64 9.87 -6.35
C GLY A 87 5.63 8.71 -6.48
N TRP A 88 5.61 7.96 -7.58
CA TRP A 88 4.44 7.10 -7.90
C TRP A 88 4.19 5.93 -6.95
N SER A 89 5.22 5.44 -6.25
CA SER A 89 5.06 4.39 -5.23
C SER A 89 4.82 4.94 -3.81
N SER A 90 4.79 6.26 -3.66
CA SER A 90 4.73 6.89 -2.33
C SER A 90 3.44 6.56 -1.58
N PRO A 91 2.24 6.58 -2.20
CA PRO A 91 1.03 6.18 -1.47
C PRO A 91 1.14 4.76 -0.90
N GLU A 92 1.62 3.78 -1.67
CA GLU A 92 1.74 2.41 -1.20
C GLU A 92 2.78 2.27 -0.10
N ILE A 93 3.93 2.93 -0.23
CA ILE A 93 4.97 2.93 0.82
C ILE A 93 4.43 3.57 2.10
N LEU A 94 3.74 4.71 2.00
CA LEU A 94 3.12 5.35 3.14
C LEU A 94 2.07 4.44 3.80
N GLY A 95 1.24 3.75 3.02
CA GLY A 95 0.29 2.76 3.55
C GLY A 95 0.97 1.63 4.34
N GLU A 96 2.09 1.12 3.83
CA GLU A 96 2.90 0.12 4.55
C GLU A 96 3.51 0.67 5.84
N ILE A 97 4.01 1.92 5.84
CA ILE A 97 4.53 2.58 7.05
C ILE A 97 3.42 2.77 8.09
N VAL A 98 2.26 3.29 7.67
CA VAL A 98 1.11 3.54 8.56
C VAL A 98 0.63 2.25 9.20
N ARG A 99 0.40 1.17 8.41
CA ARG A 99 -0.10 -0.09 8.99
C ARG A 99 0.86 -0.68 10.02
N ASN A 100 2.17 -0.48 9.82
CA ASN A 100 3.19 -1.08 10.67
C ASN A 100 3.51 -0.19 11.89
N ASN A 101 3.11 1.08 11.87
CA ASN A 101 3.33 2.05 12.96
C ASN A 101 2.07 2.85 13.28
N PRO A 102 0.93 2.21 13.61
CA PRO A 102 -0.35 2.91 13.75
C PRO A 102 -0.31 3.99 14.84
N GLY A 103 0.35 3.73 15.97
CA GLY A 103 0.47 4.73 17.05
C GLY A 103 1.34 5.95 16.71
N LEU A 104 2.20 5.85 15.69
CA LEU A 104 3.13 6.92 15.29
C LEU A 104 2.66 7.68 14.03
N CYS A 105 1.89 7.00 13.16
CA CYS A 105 1.62 7.46 11.80
C CYS A 105 0.14 7.45 11.41
N ALA A 106 -0.81 7.14 12.32
CA ALA A 106 -2.24 7.14 11.98
C ALA A 106 -2.74 8.47 11.40
N ASP A 107 -2.17 9.60 11.84
CA ASP A 107 -2.47 10.96 11.34
C ASP A 107 -2.17 11.14 9.84
N ILE A 108 -1.33 10.27 9.26
CA ILE A 108 -0.96 10.32 7.85
C ILE A 108 -2.03 9.66 6.97
N ALA A 109 -2.84 8.74 7.50
CA ALA A 109 -3.86 8.02 6.74
C ALA A 109 -4.84 8.93 6.00
N PRO A 110 -5.51 9.92 6.62
CA PRO A 110 -6.40 10.85 5.91
C PRO A 110 -5.65 11.70 4.87
N VAL A 111 -4.38 12.00 5.08
CA VAL A 111 -3.54 12.72 4.10
C VAL A 111 -3.32 11.85 2.85
N ILE A 112 -3.04 10.55 3.01
CA ILE A 112 -2.93 9.61 1.88
C ILE A 112 -4.24 9.57 1.10
N VAL A 113 -5.38 9.47 1.80
CA VAL A 113 -6.72 9.43 1.18
C VAL A 113 -6.96 10.69 0.34
N SER A 114 -6.53 11.88 0.79
CA SER A 114 -6.74 13.14 0.07
C SER A 114 -6.09 13.21 -1.32
N PHE A 115 -5.14 12.32 -1.64
CA PHE A 115 -4.50 12.25 -2.96
C PHE A 115 -5.26 11.37 -3.96
N HIS A 116 -6.48 10.90 -3.64
CA HIS A 116 -7.24 10.00 -4.50
C HIS A 116 -7.58 10.60 -5.89
N GLU A 117 -7.77 11.91 -5.97
CA GLU A 117 -8.10 12.63 -7.22
C GLU A 117 -6.90 12.74 -8.16
N GLU A 118 -5.68 12.57 -7.66
CA GLU A 118 -4.47 12.56 -8.47
C GLU A 118 -4.43 11.26 -9.28
N LYS A 119 -4.86 11.32 -10.55
CA LYS A 119 -5.06 10.15 -11.42
C LYS A 119 -3.89 9.16 -11.42
N MET A 120 -2.66 9.66 -11.39
CA MET A 120 -1.45 8.82 -11.40
C MET A 120 -1.20 8.08 -10.07
N LEU A 121 -1.83 8.54 -8.98
CA LEU A 121 -1.68 8.02 -7.63
C LEU A 121 -2.91 7.24 -7.16
N THR A 122 -4.07 7.42 -7.78
CA THR A 122 -5.35 6.83 -7.37
C THR A 122 -5.25 5.34 -7.04
N ALA A 123 -4.66 4.52 -7.93
CA ALA A 123 -4.49 3.09 -7.68
C ALA A 123 -3.63 2.81 -6.43
N GLY A 124 -2.54 3.55 -6.27
CA GLY A 124 -1.67 3.46 -5.11
C GLY A 124 -2.35 3.90 -3.82
N VAL A 125 -3.17 4.95 -3.87
CA VAL A 125 -3.97 5.44 -2.73
C VAL A 125 -4.99 4.38 -2.32
N LEU A 126 -5.77 3.83 -3.25
CA LEU A 126 -6.74 2.77 -2.95
C LEU A 126 -6.05 1.55 -2.33
N ARG A 127 -4.91 1.12 -2.88
CA ARG A 127 -4.12 0.03 -2.30
C ARG A 127 -3.62 0.38 -0.90
N ALA A 128 -3.11 1.59 -0.69
CA ALA A 128 -2.63 2.05 0.60
C ALA A 128 -3.74 2.00 1.66
N ILE A 129 -4.94 2.48 1.32
CA ILE A 129 -6.11 2.42 2.21
C ILE A 129 -6.45 0.97 2.57
N GLY A 130 -6.48 0.07 1.57
CA GLY A 130 -6.70 -1.36 1.85
C GLY A 130 -5.62 -1.98 2.74
N ARG A 131 -4.35 -1.62 2.57
CA ARG A 131 -3.25 -2.11 3.42
C ARG A 131 -3.27 -1.54 4.83
N ILE A 132 -3.76 -0.31 5.01
CA ILE A 132 -3.99 0.30 6.33
C ILE A 132 -5.19 -0.37 7.01
N GLY A 133 -6.24 -0.68 6.24
CA GLY A 133 -7.49 -1.25 6.73
C GLY A 133 -8.22 -0.34 7.70
N ARG A 134 -9.02 -0.93 8.60
CA ARG A 134 -9.73 -0.21 9.66
C ARG A 134 -8.82 0.10 10.86
N ILE A 135 -7.88 1.05 10.66
CA ILE A 135 -6.97 1.50 11.73
C ILE A 135 -7.70 2.21 12.89
N ASN A 136 -8.73 2.99 12.58
CA ASN A 136 -9.69 3.57 13.52
C ASN A 136 -10.98 3.95 12.76
N ASP A 137 -12.06 4.19 13.51
CA ASP A 137 -13.38 4.46 12.94
C ASP A 137 -13.46 5.80 12.20
N GLU A 138 -12.73 6.82 12.68
CA GLU A 138 -12.70 8.14 12.04
C GLU A 138 -12.09 8.08 10.64
N THR A 139 -10.93 7.43 10.51
CA THR A 139 -10.24 7.25 9.23
C THR A 139 -11.06 6.39 8.27
N ALA A 140 -11.69 5.32 8.77
CA ALA A 140 -12.57 4.50 7.96
C ALA A 140 -13.81 5.30 7.49
N GLY A 141 -14.41 6.09 8.38
CA GLY A 141 -15.53 6.97 8.07
C GLY A 141 -15.21 8.02 7.00
N TYR A 142 -13.97 8.50 6.95
CA TYR A 142 -13.48 9.40 5.89
C TYR A 142 -13.16 8.66 4.59
N ALA A 143 -12.50 7.51 4.67
CA ALA A 143 -12.01 6.79 3.49
C ALA A 143 -13.11 6.06 2.71
N ILE A 144 -14.10 5.47 3.39
CA ILE A 144 -15.15 4.67 2.73
C ILE A 144 -15.94 5.51 1.69
N PRO A 145 -16.44 6.72 2.01
CA PRO A 145 -17.10 7.57 1.01
C PRO A 145 -16.21 7.93 -0.18
N VAL A 146 -14.91 8.07 0.02
CA VAL A 146 -13.92 8.34 -1.04
C VAL A 146 -13.73 7.11 -1.94
N ILE A 147 -13.70 5.90 -1.37
CA ILE A 147 -13.47 4.67 -2.13
C ILE A 147 -14.70 4.27 -2.96
N LEU A 148 -15.91 4.42 -2.41
CA LEU A 148 -17.16 3.92 -2.99
C LEU A 148 -17.35 4.25 -4.49
N PRO A 149 -17.18 5.52 -4.94
CA PRO A 149 -17.34 5.87 -6.36
C PRO A 149 -16.41 5.12 -7.32
N TYR A 150 -15.27 4.61 -6.85
CA TYR A 150 -14.33 3.88 -7.69
C TYR A 150 -14.80 2.46 -8.04
N LEU A 151 -15.89 1.95 -7.44
CA LEU A 151 -16.52 0.70 -7.91
C LEU A 151 -17.20 0.85 -9.27
N ASP A 152 -17.58 2.07 -9.66
CA ASP A 152 -18.32 2.37 -10.89
C ASP A 152 -17.47 3.07 -11.97
N THR A 153 -16.17 3.25 -11.72
CA THR A 153 -15.25 3.82 -12.72
C THR A 153 -15.08 2.89 -13.91
N SER A 154 -14.69 3.42 -15.08
CA SER A 154 -14.44 2.63 -16.29
C SER A 154 -13.18 1.76 -16.19
N GLU A 155 -12.21 2.15 -15.36
CA GLU A 155 -10.93 1.47 -15.20
C GLU A 155 -11.03 0.28 -14.23
N HIS A 156 -10.97 -0.95 -14.76
CA HIS A 156 -11.13 -2.19 -13.98
C HIS A 156 -10.09 -2.35 -12.86
N ALA A 157 -8.87 -1.84 -13.06
CA ALA A 157 -7.83 -1.87 -12.02
C ALA A 157 -8.26 -1.10 -10.77
N LEU A 158 -8.87 0.07 -10.95
CA LEU A 158 -9.37 0.89 -9.85
C LEU A 158 -10.58 0.22 -9.17
N ARG A 159 -11.48 -0.41 -9.93
CA ARG A 159 -12.59 -1.20 -9.35
C ARG A 159 -12.08 -2.30 -8.43
N GLY A 160 -11.08 -3.07 -8.88
CA GLY A 160 -10.49 -4.15 -8.07
C GLY A 160 -9.82 -3.64 -6.79
N TYR A 161 -9.04 -2.56 -6.87
CA TYR A 161 -8.44 -1.96 -5.67
C TYR A 161 -9.47 -1.33 -4.73
N ALA A 162 -10.54 -0.74 -5.26
CA ALA A 162 -11.65 -0.22 -4.46
C ALA A 162 -12.40 -1.34 -3.73
N ALA A 163 -12.69 -2.45 -4.43
CA ALA A 163 -13.31 -3.62 -3.82
C ALA A 163 -12.45 -4.17 -2.66
N TYR A 164 -11.15 -4.36 -2.91
CA TYR A 164 -10.19 -4.74 -1.88
C TYR A 164 -10.22 -3.78 -0.68
N ALA A 165 -10.10 -2.47 -0.90
CA ALA A 165 -10.05 -1.49 0.17
C ALA A 165 -11.34 -1.42 1.00
N LEU A 166 -12.51 -1.61 0.38
CA LEU A 166 -13.79 -1.63 1.10
C LEU A 166 -13.93 -2.86 2.01
N GLY A 167 -13.41 -4.01 1.58
CA GLY A 167 -13.34 -5.21 2.42
C GLY A 167 -12.46 -5.00 3.65
N GLU A 168 -11.27 -4.42 3.47
CA GLU A 168 -10.29 -4.16 4.55
C GLU A 168 -10.71 -3.06 5.52
N THR A 169 -11.48 -2.08 5.06
CA THR A 169 -12.00 -0.99 5.89
C THR A 169 -13.28 -1.35 6.64
N GLY A 170 -13.88 -2.51 6.35
CA GLY A 170 -15.10 -2.97 7.01
C GLY A 170 -16.36 -2.25 6.53
N ALA A 171 -16.40 -1.81 5.27
CA ALA A 171 -17.51 -1.08 4.67
C ALA A 171 -18.74 -1.96 4.39
N THR A 172 -19.44 -2.39 5.44
CA THR A 172 -20.62 -3.29 5.32
C THR A 172 -21.71 -2.74 4.40
N GLY A 173 -21.89 -1.42 4.34
CA GLY A 173 -22.82 -0.75 3.43
C GLY A 173 -22.50 -0.93 1.94
N ALA A 174 -21.28 -1.33 1.57
CA ALA A 174 -20.87 -1.55 0.18
C ALA A 174 -21.25 -2.93 -0.36
N ALA A 175 -21.87 -3.81 0.44
CA ALA A 175 -22.10 -5.21 0.07
C ALA A 175 -22.90 -5.36 -1.24
N ALA A 176 -23.90 -4.53 -1.48
CA ALA A 176 -24.67 -4.58 -2.73
C ALA A 176 -23.82 -4.21 -3.96
N ASN A 177 -22.99 -3.16 -3.85
CA ASN A 177 -22.08 -2.74 -4.91
C ASN A 177 -21.03 -3.82 -5.20
N LEU A 178 -20.45 -4.43 -4.17
CA LEU A 178 -19.48 -5.51 -4.33
C LEU A 178 -20.09 -6.75 -5.01
N LYS A 179 -21.33 -7.13 -4.66
CA LYS A 179 -22.05 -8.24 -5.30
C LYS A 179 -22.23 -8.02 -6.81
N ALA A 180 -22.42 -6.78 -7.25
CA ALA A 180 -22.55 -6.45 -8.67
C ALA A 180 -21.25 -6.73 -9.46
N LEU A 181 -20.08 -6.73 -8.81
CA LEU A 181 -18.78 -6.97 -9.44
C LEU A 181 -18.34 -8.44 -9.44
N MET A 182 -19.02 -9.33 -8.72
CA MET A 182 -18.57 -10.73 -8.49
C MET A 182 -18.34 -11.53 -9.78
N ASN A 183 -19.05 -11.19 -10.86
CA ASN A 183 -18.92 -11.89 -12.15
C ASN A 183 -17.98 -11.17 -13.12
N GLU A 184 -17.29 -10.12 -12.68
CA GLU A 184 -16.35 -9.36 -13.51
C GLU A 184 -15.01 -10.10 -13.64
N ASN A 185 -14.70 -10.57 -14.85
CA ASN A 185 -13.51 -11.37 -15.15
C ASN A 185 -12.30 -10.54 -15.63
N ASN A 186 -12.36 -9.21 -15.52
CA ASN A 186 -11.22 -8.35 -15.83
C ASN A 186 -10.10 -8.61 -14.82
N HIS A 187 -8.90 -8.88 -15.32
CA HIS A 187 -7.76 -9.22 -14.48
C HIS A 187 -6.96 -8.00 -14.08
N ILE A 188 -6.36 -8.05 -12.90
CA ILE A 188 -5.41 -7.08 -12.38
C ILE A 188 -4.20 -7.82 -11.81
N ASP A 189 -3.02 -7.20 -11.91
CA ASP A 189 -1.84 -7.65 -11.16
C ASP A 189 -1.98 -7.15 -9.72
N PHE A 190 -2.15 -8.08 -8.79
CA PHE A 190 -2.40 -7.81 -7.39
C PHE A 190 -1.30 -8.43 -6.53
N TYR A 191 -0.60 -7.57 -5.76
CA TYR A 191 0.44 -8.04 -4.86
C TYR A 191 -0.13 -8.47 -3.50
N GLU A 192 0.11 -9.72 -3.14
CA GLU A 192 -0.35 -10.33 -1.90
C GLU A 192 0.61 -11.46 -1.48
N ASP A 193 0.88 -11.58 -0.18
CA ASP A 193 1.74 -12.63 0.40
C ASP A 193 3.13 -12.74 -0.26
N GLY A 194 3.77 -11.61 -0.56
CA GLY A 194 5.10 -11.61 -1.16
C GLY A 194 5.13 -11.88 -2.67
N GLU A 195 3.99 -12.14 -3.30
CA GLU A 195 3.89 -12.52 -4.71
C GLU A 195 2.98 -11.58 -5.51
N LEU A 196 3.29 -11.40 -6.79
CA LEU A 196 2.37 -10.78 -7.74
C LEU A 196 1.44 -11.86 -8.30
N LYS A 197 0.19 -11.82 -7.87
CA LYS A 197 -0.86 -12.74 -8.33
C LYS A 197 -1.71 -12.03 -9.39
N ARG A 198 -2.22 -12.78 -10.35
CA ARG A 198 -3.20 -12.29 -11.30
C ARG A 198 -4.58 -12.62 -10.75
N LYS A 199 -5.36 -11.60 -10.36
CA LYS A 199 -6.69 -11.76 -9.77
C LYS A 199 -7.75 -11.05 -10.62
N THR A 200 -8.98 -11.52 -10.61
CA THR A 200 -10.11 -10.81 -11.23
C THR A 200 -10.70 -9.79 -10.27
N VAL A 201 -11.42 -8.80 -10.82
CA VAL A 201 -12.22 -7.87 -10.00
C VAL A 201 -13.27 -8.64 -9.20
N GLY A 202 -13.90 -9.67 -9.78
CA GLY A 202 -14.85 -10.53 -9.10
C GLY A 202 -14.27 -11.28 -7.90
N GLU A 203 -13.05 -11.83 -8.02
CA GLU A 203 -12.35 -12.48 -6.92
C GLU A 203 -12.10 -11.51 -5.76
N LEU A 204 -11.65 -10.29 -6.04
CA LEU A 204 -11.42 -9.26 -5.02
C LEU A 204 -12.72 -8.81 -4.35
N ALA A 205 -13.82 -8.71 -5.12
CA ALA A 205 -15.13 -8.40 -4.59
C ALA A 205 -15.68 -9.51 -3.69
N GLU A 206 -15.49 -10.78 -4.07
CA GLU A 206 -15.87 -11.94 -3.27
C GLU A 206 -15.09 -11.98 -1.95
N GLU A 207 -13.77 -11.76 -1.98
CA GLU A 207 -12.93 -11.68 -0.79
C GLU A 207 -13.34 -10.53 0.14
N ALA A 208 -13.68 -9.37 -0.44
CA ALA A 208 -14.20 -8.24 0.32
C ALA A 208 -15.53 -8.60 1.01
N LEU A 209 -16.47 -9.22 0.30
CA LEU A 209 -17.74 -9.67 0.87
C LEU A 209 -17.57 -10.68 2.01
N LYS A 210 -16.62 -11.62 1.87
CA LYS A 210 -16.25 -12.57 2.94
C LYS A 210 -15.79 -11.82 4.20
N LYS A 211 -14.92 -10.81 4.06
CA LYS A 211 -14.46 -9.96 5.19
C LYS A 211 -15.60 -9.18 5.84
N LEU A 212 -16.60 -8.79 5.06
CA LEU A 212 -17.79 -8.08 5.53
C LEU A 212 -18.88 -9.01 6.11
N GLY A 213 -18.67 -10.34 6.13
CA GLY A 213 -19.67 -11.30 6.60
C GLY A 213 -20.90 -11.41 5.68
N ASN A 214 -20.76 -11.11 4.39
CA ASN A 214 -21.85 -11.02 3.41
C ASN A 214 -21.67 -12.03 2.26
N THR A 215 -21.51 -13.32 2.60
CA THR A 215 -21.43 -14.43 1.62
C THR A 215 -22.80 -14.97 1.26
#